data_AF-A0A9P7H7V6-F1
#
_entry.id   AF-A0A9P7H7V6-F1
#
_cell.length_a   1.000
_cell.length_b   1.000
_cell.length_c   1.000
_cell.angle_alpha   90.00
_cell.angle_beta   90.00
_cell.angle_gamma   90.00
#
_symmetry.space_group_name_H-M   'P 1'
#
loop_
_entity.id
_entity.type
_entity.pdbx_description
1 polymer ?
#
loop_
_entity_poly.entity_id
_entity_poly.type
_entity_poly.pdbx_seq_one_letter_code
_entity_poly.pdbx_strand_id
1 'polypeptide(L)'
;MEPDSANDSAEWRARKRLRTSHACDACRTRKTRCDGNHPCATCAAINHDCTYGSEANSRSKNDLILESVLRVERTLHELRSTIPANIQLGCQHQSQNSPQTHRTNSFSGSSPDLNLRRQSHAIQTPNSQDQRENVNNFENAVLDSMHTSTTESILQWPHFDVFPLLRHDGESIFYLEQSRTPLIIAPNPMYPYVDSEDITSMLQAFERNVNFWYPSMSQEQLNSIRTTLQNGMPAEDTVHSCLCLLTLALGCASQAAEDLRFTTEPDASEKDRRLRKRKLGDIYFHLALKKLHVVHLQVDSQSTQCLFFTALYFASLVRPLQAWEYLSATATRCMLLLSYPASKHDTDSEERIRRIFWSCYILESDYMAELSACPPSGIARVESSIPLPSTYHTHTSDVVEEESSLYFLACISMRRLLNRVHQLLYARDTGAAFDHTRFPRIVAELQRQLDDWRDVLPASFSFSVDTEEVATAAGGFLRQRYLTCKGVIYRPYLMWILSSSYADASTSAVTPSIPDVMNNCKLCLDACLLHALDLRGFPQTVLVDTWICSLSMSGAMLILLAASHVPALKEFIGTRATLVGSHLERLFRTWRDVSFGGDSPSVDRSMWLIQQADSYIRGCY
;
A
#
# COMPACT_ATOMS: atom_id res chain seq x y z
N MET A 1 -17.45 -5.06 -72.29
CA MET A 1 -16.37 -5.95 -71.84
C MET A 1 -15.30 -5.08 -71.24
N GLU A 2 -14.95 -5.36 -69.98
CA GLU A 2 -13.94 -4.68 -69.16
C GLU A 2 -12.48 -4.91 -69.65
N PRO A 3 -11.48 -4.20 -69.07
CA PRO A 3 -10.28 -3.67 -69.74
C PRO A 3 -8.94 -4.23 -69.20
N ASP A 4 -7.89 -3.37 -69.15
CA ASP A 4 -6.54 -3.46 -68.52
C ASP A 4 -5.36 -3.83 -69.44
N SER A 5 -4.12 -3.33 -69.29
CA SER A 5 -3.48 -2.25 -68.51
C SER A 5 -1.97 -2.17 -68.92
N ALA A 6 -1.27 -1.15 -68.40
CA ALA A 6 0.19 -1.01 -68.17
C ALA A 6 1.07 -0.33 -69.24
N ASN A 7 1.63 0.85 -68.89
CA ASN A 7 3.09 1.02 -68.76
C ASN A 7 3.51 2.33 -68.02
N ASP A 8 4.66 2.23 -67.34
CA ASP A 8 5.67 3.25 -66.95
C ASP A 8 5.35 4.48 -66.07
N SER A 9 6.02 4.53 -64.91
CA SER A 9 7.00 5.60 -64.59
C SER A 9 7.66 5.39 -63.23
N ALA A 10 8.98 5.17 -63.25
CA ALA A 10 9.86 5.27 -62.11
C ALA A 10 10.15 6.75 -61.77
N GLU A 11 10.68 6.97 -60.54
CA GLU A 11 11.22 8.23 -60.00
C GLU A 11 10.24 9.23 -59.36
N TRP A 12 9.92 9.03 -58.08
CA TRP A 12 10.24 9.96 -56.97
C TRP A 12 9.60 9.45 -55.66
N ARG A 13 10.38 8.91 -54.73
CA ARG A 13 10.02 8.89 -53.28
C ARG A 13 11.29 8.91 -52.45
N ALA A 14 11.80 10.12 -52.21
CA ALA A 14 12.78 10.36 -51.16
C ALA A 14 12.17 9.90 -49.82
N ARG A 15 12.65 8.77 -49.28
CA ARG A 15 12.30 8.31 -47.92
C ARG A 15 12.82 9.35 -46.94
N LYS A 16 11.92 10.11 -46.32
CA LYS A 16 12.20 10.89 -45.11
C LYS A 16 12.74 9.92 -44.05
N ARG A 17 14.04 9.94 -43.80
CA ARG A 17 14.70 9.14 -42.75
C ARG A 17 14.10 9.56 -41.40
N LEU A 18 13.37 8.65 -40.75
CA LEU A 18 12.95 8.83 -39.36
C LEU A 18 14.18 9.04 -38.49
N ARG A 19 14.14 10.06 -37.64
CA ARG A 19 15.17 10.32 -36.64
C ARG A 19 14.85 9.48 -35.41
N THR A 20 15.70 8.52 -35.10
CA THR A 20 15.57 7.66 -33.91
C THR A 20 15.67 8.51 -32.63
N SER A 21 14.72 8.35 -31.70
CA SER A 21 14.67 9.10 -30.43
C SER A 21 15.72 8.62 -29.41
N HIS A 22 16.23 7.40 -29.56
CA HIS A 22 17.20 6.79 -28.65
C HIS A 22 18.40 6.20 -29.40
N ALA A 23 19.61 6.65 -29.08
CA ALA A 23 20.85 6.09 -29.60
C ALA A 23 21.30 4.89 -28.74
N CYS A 24 21.92 3.87 -29.33
CA CYS A 24 22.54 2.78 -28.56
C CYS A 24 23.68 3.30 -27.67
N ASP A 25 24.08 2.54 -26.64
CA ASP A 25 25.06 2.95 -25.64
C ASP A 25 26.40 3.31 -26.27
N ALA A 26 26.85 2.50 -27.23
CA ALA A 26 28.08 2.74 -27.96
C ALA A 26 28.05 4.06 -28.75
N CYS A 27 26.95 4.36 -29.45
CA CYS A 27 26.78 5.63 -30.16
C CYS A 27 26.64 6.82 -29.20
N ARG A 28 25.99 6.62 -28.05
CA ARG A 28 25.79 7.64 -27.02
C ARG A 28 27.11 8.04 -26.36
N THR A 29 27.91 7.05 -25.94
CA THR A 29 29.24 7.26 -25.33
C THR A 29 30.20 7.94 -26.30
N ARG A 30 30.15 7.55 -27.58
CA ARG A 30 31.01 8.12 -28.63
C ARG A 30 30.49 9.45 -29.21
N LYS A 31 29.29 9.90 -28.79
CA LYS A 31 28.58 11.07 -29.35
C LYS A 31 28.46 11.02 -30.88
N THR A 32 28.26 9.82 -31.43
CA THR A 32 28.09 9.59 -32.87
C THR A 32 26.62 9.34 -33.22
N ARG A 33 26.25 9.56 -34.48
CA ARG A 33 24.87 9.38 -34.94
C ARG A 33 24.49 7.89 -34.94
N CYS A 34 23.39 7.56 -34.28
CA CYS A 34 22.76 6.24 -34.32
C CYS A 34 21.58 6.26 -35.31
N ASP A 35 21.46 5.21 -36.13
CA ASP A 35 20.33 5.02 -37.03
C ASP A 35 19.18 4.19 -36.42
N GLY A 36 19.37 3.63 -35.22
CA GLY A 36 18.33 2.92 -34.48
C GLY A 36 18.17 1.43 -34.85
N ASN A 37 18.95 0.90 -35.78
CA ASN A 37 18.95 -0.52 -36.13
C ASN A 37 19.71 -1.35 -35.07
N HIS A 38 19.55 -2.68 -35.06
CA HIS A 38 20.27 -3.57 -34.16
C HIS A 38 20.93 -4.75 -34.91
N PRO A 39 22.27 -4.75 -35.10
CA PRO A 39 23.20 -3.69 -34.72
C PRO A 39 23.00 -2.41 -35.55
N CYS A 40 23.24 -1.24 -34.97
CA CYS A 40 23.12 0.04 -35.66
C CYS A 40 24.25 0.18 -36.70
N ALA A 41 24.05 0.91 -37.80
CA ALA A 41 25.04 0.97 -38.89
C ALA A 41 26.43 1.43 -38.41
N THR A 42 26.46 2.34 -37.43
CA THR A 42 27.69 2.84 -36.82
C THR A 42 28.40 1.74 -36.04
N CYS A 43 27.68 0.94 -35.24
CA CYS A 43 28.25 -0.17 -34.46
C CYS A 43 28.66 -1.36 -35.35
N ALA A 44 27.89 -1.64 -36.41
CA ALA A 44 28.21 -2.67 -37.39
C ALA A 44 29.52 -2.35 -38.14
N ALA A 45 29.72 -1.09 -38.55
CA ALA A 45 30.91 -0.68 -39.29
C ALA A 45 32.21 -0.74 -38.47
N ILE A 46 32.12 -0.56 -37.16
CA ILE A 46 33.27 -0.56 -36.23
C ILE A 46 33.42 -1.89 -35.47
N ASN A 47 32.61 -2.89 -35.83
CA ASN A 47 32.53 -4.20 -35.18
C ASN A 47 32.50 -4.11 -33.65
N HIS A 48 31.63 -3.24 -33.12
CA HIS A 48 31.47 -3.03 -31.68
C HIS A 48 30.10 -3.50 -31.23
N ASP A 49 30.02 -4.00 -30.00
CA ASP A 49 28.77 -4.44 -29.41
C ASP A 49 27.76 -3.28 -29.32
N CYS A 50 26.53 -3.54 -29.77
CA CYS A 50 25.50 -2.54 -30.00
C CYS A 50 24.36 -2.69 -28.99
N THR A 51 24.65 -2.41 -27.72
CA THR A 51 23.67 -2.52 -26.65
C THR A 51 22.82 -1.26 -26.52
N TYR A 52 21.56 -1.44 -26.13
CA TYR A 52 20.68 -0.36 -25.69
C TYR A 52 20.50 -0.57 -24.19
N GLY A 53 21.18 0.26 -23.39
CA GLY A 53 21.34 0.07 -21.98
C GLY A 53 20.01 0.14 -21.28
N SER A 54 19.66 -0.92 -20.57
CA SER A 54 18.65 -0.92 -19.52
C SER A 54 19.19 -0.21 -18.27
N GLU A 55 19.73 0.99 -18.41
CA GLU A 55 20.12 1.79 -17.26
C GLU A 55 18.92 2.56 -16.74
N ALA A 56 18.52 2.15 -15.53
CA ALA A 56 17.60 2.78 -14.61
C ALA A 56 16.18 3.00 -15.15
N ASN A 57 15.27 2.09 -14.78
CA ASN A 57 13.98 2.54 -14.25
C ASN A 57 14.32 3.63 -13.23
N SER A 58 14.12 4.90 -13.59
CA SER A 58 14.46 6.02 -12.74
C SER A 58 13.73 5.82 -11.42
N ARG A 59 14.48 5.62 -10.33
CA ARG A 59 13.93 5.82 -8.98
C ARG A 59 13.20 7.16 -9.03
N SER A 60 11.89 7.15 -8.74
CA SER A 60 11.09 8.37 -8.74
C SER A 60 11.80 9.39 -7.87
N LYS A 61 11.82 10.68 -8.25
CA LYS A 61 12.43 11.73 -7.41
C LYS A 61 11.91 11.65 -5.96
N ASN A 62 10.67 11.22 -5.76
CA ASN A 62 10.06 11.03 -4.44
C ASN A 62 10.66 9.84 -3.66
N ASP A 63 11.09 8.76 -4.33
CA ASP A 63 11.80 7.64 -3.68
C ASP A 63 13.19 8.07 -3.20
N LEU A 64 13.92 8.82 -4.03
CA LEU A 64 15.21 9.40 -3.67
C LEU A 64 15.09 10.47 -2.59
N ILE A 65 14.01 11.25 -2.61
CA ILE A 65 13.71 12.24 -1.57
C ILE A 65 13.44 11.52 -0.25
N LEU A 66 12.61 10.48 -0.22
CA LEU A 66 12.35 9.73 1.00
C LEU A 66 13.60 9.04 1.54
N GLU A 67 14.38 8.38 0.67
CA GLU A 67 15.68 7.80 1.02
C GLU A 67 16.64 8.89 1.57
N SER A 68 16.66 10.07 0.95
CA SER A 68 17.48 11.20 1.40
C SER A 68 16.99 11.81 2.71
N VAL A 69 15.68 11.89 2.96
CA VAL A 69 15.09 12.41 4.19
C VAL A 69 15.42 11.46 5.34
N LEU A 70 15.17 10.16 5.18
CA LEU A 70 15.51 9.14 6.18
C LEU A 70 17.03 9.11 6.46
N ARG A 71 17.87 9.30 5.43
CA ARG A 71 19.33 9.40 5.59
C ARG A 71 19.77 10.69 6.28
N VAL A 72 19.16 11.83 5.93
CA VAL A 72 19.46 13.13 6.54
C VAL A 72 19.05 13.13 8.01
N GLU A 73 17.91 12.54 8.35
CA GLU A 73 17.48 12.39 9.75
C GLU A 73 18.42 11.50 10.56
N ARG A 74 18.90 10.37 10.00
CA ARG A 74 19.94 9.58 10.65
C ARG A 74 21.20 10.41 10.90
N THR A 75 21.64 11.18 9.91
CA THR A 75 22.81 12.05 10.04
C THR A 75 22.58 13.14 11.10
N LEU A 76 21.37 13.71 11.18
CA LEU A 76 21.00 14.69 12.20
C LEU A 76 20.91 14.07 13.60
N HIS A 77 20.44 12.84 13.72
CA HIS A 77 20.37 12.12 15.00
C HIS A 77 21.75 11.69 15.50
N GLU A 78 22.64 11.27 14.59
CA GLU A 78 24.06 11.01 14.86
C GLU A 78 24.84 12.28 15.22
N LEU A 79 24.54 13.41 14.57
CA LEU A 79 25.09 14.72 14.93
C LEU A 79 24.56 15.21 16.28
N ARG A 80 23.29 14.93 16.59
CA ARG A 80 22.67 15.28 17.89
C ARG A 80 23.24 14.45 19.04
N SER A 81 23.57 13.18 18.81
CA SER A 81 24.19 12.30 19.82
C SER A 81 25.68 12.56 20.03
N THR A 82 26.34 13.25 19.10
CA THR A 82 27.75 13.69 19.19
C THR A 82 27.93 15.11 19.74
N ILE A 83 26.85 15.85 20.00
CA ILE A 83 26.91 17.13 20.73
C ILE A 83 26.79 16.85 22.24
N PRO A 84 27.87 16.96 23.04
CA PRO A 84 27.74 16.89 24.49
C PRO A 84 26.88 18.06 25.00
N ALA A 85 26.00 17.77 25.96
CA ALA A 85 25.05 18.69 26.58
C ALA A 85 25.68 19.83 27.42
N ASN A 86 26.86 20.34 27.04
CA ASN A 86 27.54 21.40 27.76
C ASN A 86 28.30 22.35 26.82
N ILE A 87 27.55 23.22 26.14
CA ILE A 87 28.04 24.54 25.75
C ILE A 87 27.04 25.57 26.27
N GLN A 88 27.12 25.82 27.58
CA GLN A 88 26.76 27.12 28.13
C GLN A 88 27.84 28.12 27.70
N LEU A 89 27.51 29.02 26.79
CA LEU A 89 28.17 30.31 26.67
C LEU A 89 27.11 31.39 26.88
N GLY A 90 27.04 31.86 28.12
CA GLY A 90 26.36 33.10 28.45
C GLY A 90 27.24 34.30 28.14
N CYS A 91 26.62 35.35 27.59
CA CYS A 91 26.96 36.78 27.73
C CYS A 91 25.71 37.54 27.23
N GLN A 92 24.80 37.91 28.13
CA GLN A 92 24.63 39.27 28.70
C GLN A 92 24.51 40.42 27.67
N HIS A 93 23.40 41.13 27.82
CA HIS A 93 23.09 42.46 27.30
C HIS A 93 24.27 43.44 27.32
N GLN A 94 24.48 44.16 26.20
CA GLN A 94 24.72 45.61 26.23
C GLN A 94 24.37 46.27 24.89
N SER A 95 23.78 47.45 25.01
CA SER A 95 23.24 48.34 24.00
C SER A 95 24.30 49.23 23.32
N GLN A 96 23.92 49.80 22.16
CA GLN A 96 24.43 51.01 21.48
C GLN A 96 25.62 50.87 20.51
N ASN A 97 25.34 50.93 19.19
CA ASN A 97 25.57 52.09 18.30
C ASN A 97 25.71 51.67 16.82
N SER A 98 24.94 52.33 15.94
CA SER A 98 25.14 52.31 14.48
C SER A 98 26.41 53.12 14.08
N PRO A 99 26.89 53.01 12.83
CA PRO A 99 26.28 53.80 11.76
C PRO A 99 26.07 53.05 10.43
N GLN A 100 25.12 53.61 9.69
CA GLN A 100 24.70 53.34 8.32
C GLN A 100 25.87 53.34 7.32
N THR A 101 25.77 52.49 6.29
CA THR A 101 26.14 52.88 4.92
C THR A 101 25.16 52.30 3.91
N HIS A 102 24.49 53.23 3.23
CA HIS A 102 23.74 53.08 2.01
C HIS A 102 24.50 52.29 0.92
N ARG A 103 23.76 51.52 0.11
CA ARG A 103 23.77 51.68 -1.35
C ARG A 103 22.55 51.03 -2.01
N THR A 104 21.70 51.93 -2.47
CA THR A 104 20.64 51.79 -3.47
C THR A 104 21.23 51.47 -4.84
N ASN A 105 20.51 50.71 -5.67
CA ASN A 105 20.26 51.13 -7.04
C ASN A 105 19.00 50.46 -7.61
N SER A 106 17.96 51.28 -7.68
CA SER A 106 16.79 51.13 -8.53
C SER A 106 17.17 51.41 -9.98
N PHE A 107 16.51 50.75 -10.93
CA PHE A 107 16.20 51.38 -12.21
C PHE A 107 14.75 51.06 -12.58
N SER A 108 14.02 52.11 -12.92
CA SER A 108 12.57 52.15 -13.15
C SER A 108 12.28 52.74 -14.54
N GLY A 109 11.13 52.33 -15.11
CA GLY A 109 10.44 52.97 -16.24
C GLY A 109 10.66 52.25 -17.58
N SER A 110 9.65 51.90 -18.39
CA SER A 110 8.29 52.44 -18.54
C SER A 110 7.39 51.45 -19.31
N SER A 111 6.08 51.43 -19.02
CA SER A 111 4.98 50.70 -19.71
C SER A 111 4.62 51.29 -21.10
N PRO A 112 3.53 50.89 -21.80
CA PRO A 112 2.70 49.66 -21.78
C PRO A 112 2.52 49.03 -23.19
N ASP A 113 2.04 47.78 -23.31
CA ASP A 113 0.81 47.47 -24.08
C ASP A 113 0.50 45.96 -24.25
N LEU A 114 -0.76 45.66 -23.90
CA LEU A 114 -1.70 44.76 -24.59
C LEU A 114 -1.14 43.49 -25.26
N ASN A 115 -1.27 42.36 -24.56
CA ASN A 115 -1.98 41.20 -25.10
C ASN A 115 -2.32 40.20 -23.99
N LEU A 116 -3.60 40.18 -23.62
CA LEU A 116 -4.20 39.11 -22.83
C LEU A 116 -4.08 37.78 -23.57
N ARG A 117 -3.39 36.81 -22.97
CA ARG A 117 -3.79 35.40 -23.09
C ARG A 117 -3.38 34.62 -21.85
N ARG A 118 -4.37 34.40 -20.98
CA ARG A 118 -4.40 33.35 -19.95
C ARG A 118 -4.01 32.01 -20.58
N GLN A 119 -2.98 31.35 -20.06
CA GLN A 119 -2.81 29.91 -20.19
C GLN A 119 -3.17 29.27 -18.84
N SER A 120 -4.47 29.00 -18.69
CA SER A 120 -4.99 28.02 -17.75
C SER A 120 -4.73 26.63 -18.33
N HIS A 121 -3.84 25.86 -17.72
CA HIS A 121 -3.72 24.42 -17.98
C HIS A 121 -4.93 23.71 -17.34
N ALA A 122 -6.03 23.63 -18.07
CA ALA A 122 -7.13 22.73 -17.75
C ALA A 122 -6.75 21.32 -18.20
N ILE A 123 -6.67 20.38 -17.24
CA ILE A 123 -6.51 18.95 -17.49
C ILE A 123 -7.85 18.44 -18.06
N GLN A 124 -7.80 17.88 -19.27
CA GLN A 124 -8.96 17.30 -19.94
C GLN A 124 -9.42 16.02 -19.23
N THR A 125 -10.74 15.89 -19.05
CA THR A 125 -11.42 14.68 -18.54
C THR A 125 -11.27 13.51 -19.52
N PRO A 126 -11.25 12.24 -19.05
CA PRO A 126 -11.03 11.10 -19.94
C PRO A 126 -12.31 10.72 -20.68
N ASN A 127 -12.26 10.77 -22.01
CA ASN A 127 -13.21 10.06 -22.86
C ASN A 127 -12.70 8.63 -23.09
N SER A 128 -13.64 7.69 -23.08
CA SER A 128 -13.45 6.26 -23.25
C SER A 128 -12.93 5.91 -24.65
N GLN A 129 -11.61 5.83 -24.86
CA GLN A 129 -11.01 5.07 -25.98
C GLN A 129 -9.49 4.82 -25.93
N ASP A 130 -8.77 5.12 -24.84
CA ASP A 130 -7.30 5.00 -24.81
C ASP A 130 -6.80 3.70 -24.17
N GLN A 131 -6.83 2.59 -24.93
CA GLN A 131 -6.10 1.36 -24.59
C GLN A 131 -4.79 1.18 -25.39
N ARG A 132 -4.39 2.13 -26.23
CA ARG A 132 -3.22 1.96 -27.14
C ARG A 132 -2.07 2.96 -26.98
N GLU A 133 -2.17 3.96 -26.10
CA GLU A 133 -1.11 4.97 -25.90
C GLU A 133 -0.40 4.89 -24.53
N ASN A 134 -0.59 3.83 -23.76
CA ASN A 134 -0.03 3.71 -22.41
C ASN A 134 1.44 3.24 -22.37
N VAL A 135 2.25 3.56 -23.40
CA VAL A 135 3.64 3.08 -23.52
C VAL A 135 4.63 3.99 -22.79
N ASN A 136 4.22 5.16 -22.28
CA ASN A 136 5.16 6.16 -21.74
C ASN A 136 4.97 6.56 -20.25
N ASN A 137 4.10 5.90 -19.48
CA ASN A 137 4.04 6.14 -18.03
C ASN A 137 4.95 5.17 -17.25
N PHE A 138 6.26 5.35 -17.37
CA PHE A 138 7.27 4.57 -16.63
C PHE A 138 7.41 4.98 -15.14
N GLU A 139 6.68 5.98 -14.66
CA GLU A 139 6.91 6.56 -13.33
C GLU A 139 6.01 6.01 -12.22
N ASN A 140 4.82 5.47 -12.54
CA ASN A 140 3.83 5.07 -11.54
C ASN A 140 3.46 3.58 -11.65
N ALA A 141 3.75 2.83 -10.59
CA ALA A 141 3.40 1.41 -10.52
C ALA A 141 1.92 1.23 -10.16
N VAL A 142 1.10 0.95 -11.16
CA VAL A 142 -0.32 0.65 -11.01
C VAL A 142 -0.49 -0.86 -11.03
N LEU A 143 -1.25 -1.39 -10.06
CA LEU A 143 -1.62 -2.80 -10.06
C LEU A 143 -2.42 -3.12 -11.32
N ASP A 144 -1.90 -4.05 -12.11
CA ASP A 144 -2.55 -4.50 -13.33
C ASP A 144 -3.84 -5.26 -12.99
N SER A 145 -4.90 -4.98 -13.74
CA SER A 145 -6.17 -5.69 -13.52
C SER A 145 -5.99 -7.17 -13.86
N MET A 146 -6.55 -8.05 -13.03
CA MET A 146 -6.41 -9.50 -13.17
C MET A 146 -4.96 -10.00 -13.12
N HIS A 147 -4.09 -9.33 -12.34
CA HIS A 147 -2.74 -9.82 -12.07
C HIS A 147 -2.76 -11.21 -11.40
N THR A 148 -1.66 -11.95 -11.53
CA THR A 148 -1.58 -13.38 -11.13
C THR A 148 -1.06 -13.61 -9.70
N SER A 149 -0.92 -12.58 -8.89
CA SER A 149 -0.38 -12.68 -7.53
C SER A 149 -1.41 -13.01 -6.44
N THR A 150 -2.71 -12.98 -6.74
CA THR A 150 -3.79 -13.18 -5.75
C THR A 150 -3.77 -14.57 -5.14
N THR A 151 -4.35 -14.72 -3.96
CA THR A 151 -4.58 -16.01 -3.32
C THR A 151 -5.41 -16.95 -4.21
N GLU A 152 -6.43 -16.42 -4.89
CA GLU A 152 -7.24 -17.18 -5.85
C GLU A 152 -6.40 -17.71 -7.03
N SER A 153 -5.46 -16.90 -7.54
CA SER A 153 -4.54 -17.31 -8.61
C SER A 153 -3.61 -18.44 -8.15
N ILE A 154 -3.18 -18.44 -6.88
CA ILE A 154 -2.39 -19.53 -6.30
C ILE A 154 -3.24 -20.80 -6.23
N LEU A 155 -4.46 -20.71 -5.70
CA LEU A 155 -5.37 -21.85 -5.62
C LEU A 155 -5.70 -22.44 -7.00
N GLN A 156 -5.55 -21.65 -8.06
CA GLN A 156 -5.72 -22.10 -9.44
C GLN A 156 -4.59 -22.99 -9.98
N TRP A 157 -3.43 -23.06 -9.33
CA TRP A 157 -2.28 -23.84 -9.82
C TRP A 157 -2.59 -25.34 -9.99
N PRO A 158 -2.15 -26.00 -11.08
CA PRO A 158 -2.41 -27.42 -11.34
C PRO A 158 -1.98 -28.36 -10.22
N HIS A 159 -1.03 -27.94 -9.40
CA HIS A 159 -0.52 -28.69 -8.25
C HIS A 159 -1.59 -28.98 -7.20
N PHE A 160 -2.68 -28.21 -7.19
CA PHE A 160 -3.80 -28.43 -6.27
C PHE A 160 -4.88 -29.38 -6.81
N ASP A 161 -4.74 -29.92 -8.03
CA ASP A 161 -5.72 -30.84 -8.63
C ASP A 161 -5.84 -32.17 -7.86
N VAL A 162 -4.79 -32.55 -7.14
CA VAL A 162 -4.78 -33.74 -6.27
C VAL A 162 -5.56 -33.53 -4.96
N PHE A 163 -5.99 -32.30 -4.65
CA PHE A 163 -6.78 -31.95 -3.47
C PHE A 163 -8.18 -31.50 -3.89
N PRO A 164 -9.10 -32.44 -4.21
CA PRO A 164 -10.43 -32.11 -4.72
C PRO A 164 -11.23 -31.21 -3.77
N LEU A 165 -11.02 -31.34 -2.44
CA LEU A 165 -11.65 -30.47 -1.45
C LEU A 165 -11.28 -29.00 -1.68
N LEU A 166 -10.00 -28.69 -1.91
CA LEU A 166 -9.52 -27.31 -2.11
C LEU A 166 -10.07 -26.69 -3.41
N ARG A 167 -10.42 -27.51 -4.41
CA ARG A 167 -10.97 -27.09 -5.70
C ARG A 167 -12.49 -26.90 -5.72
N HIS A 168 -13.22 -27.57 -4.83
CA HIS A 168 -14.67 -27.69 -4.90
C HIS A 168 -15.41 -26.38 -4.60
N ASP A 169 -14.77 -25.41 -3.95
CA ASP A 169 -15.38 -24.15 -3.53
C ASP A 169 -15.26 -23.05 -4.60
N GLY A 170 -15.51 -23.34 -5.89
CA GLY A 170 -15.19 -22.48 -7.04
C GLY A 170 -15.77 -21.06 -7.10
N GLU A 171 -16.39 -20.56 -6.03
CA GLU A 171 -16.83 -19.18 -5.88
C GLU A 171 -15.64 -18.22 -5.71
N SER A 172 -15.73 -17.02 -6.28
CA SER A 172 -14.69 -16.00 -6.07
C SER A 172 -14.90 -15.27 -4.74
N ILE A 173 -13.82 -14.73 -4.17
CA ILE A 173 -13.83 -13.87 -2.98
C ILE A 173 -14.84 -12.73 -3.16
N PHE A 174 -14.92 -12.17 -4.37
CA PHE A 174 -15.90 -11.14 -4.70
C PHE A 174 -17.34 -11.64 -4.52
N TYR A 175 -17.68 -12.82 -5.07
CA TYR A 175 -19.03 -13.37 -4.95
C TYR A 175 -19.39 -13.72 -3.51
N LEU A 176 -18.45 -14.26 -2.74
CA LEU A 176 -18.63 -14.52 -1.31
C LEU A 176 -19.03 -13.24 -0.59
N GLU A 177 -18.26 -12.17 -0.74
CA GLU A 177 -18.53 -10.90 -0.06
C GLU A 177 -19.76 -10.17 -0.62
N GLN A 178 -20.07 -10.34 -1.91
CA GLN A 178 -21.29 -9.81 -2.53
C GLN A 178 -22.55 -10.49 -1.98
N SER A 179 -22.49 -11.79 -1.71
CA SER A 179 -23.61 -12.57 -1.19
C SER A 179 -23.94 -12.28 0.29
N ARG A 180 -23.09 -11.51 0.96
CA ARG A 180 -23.20 -11.22 2.38
C ARG A 180 -24.49 -10.47 2.72
N THR A 181 -25.05 -10.78 3.88
CA THR A 181 -26.23 -10.07 4.39
C THR A 181 -25.94 -8.57 4.52
N PRO A 182 -26.87 -7.72 4.04
CA PRO A 182 -26.79 -6.28 4.24
C PRO A 182 -26.65 -5.91 5.72
N LEU A 183 -25.93 -4.84 6.02
CA LEU A 183 -25.78 -4.35 7.39
C LEU A 183 -27.16 -3.90 7.91
N ILE A 184 -27.60 -4.50 9.02
CA ILE A 184 -28.90 -4.18 9.63
C ILE A 184 -28.73 -2.93 10.49
N ILE A 185 -29.31 -1.82 10.04
CA ILE A 185 -29.28 -0.54 10.76
C ILE A 185 -30.56 -0.41 11.58
N ALA A 186 -30.43 -0.18 12.89
CA ALA A 186 -31.58 0.07 13.75
C ALA A 186 -32.36 1.32 13.29
N PRO A 187 -33.71 1.27 13.23
CA PRO A 187 -34.51 2.38 12.72
C PRO A 187 -34.42 3.64 13.61
N ASN A 188 -34.21 3.48 14.93
CA ASN A 188 -34.03 4.57 15.89
C ASN A 188 -32.96 4.22 16.93
N PRO A 189 -31.65 4.33 16.60
CA PRO A 189 -30.59 4.17 17.59
C PRO A 189 -30.66 5.37 18.54
N MET A 190 -30.86 5.09 19.83
CA MET A 190 -30.82 6.11 20.86
C MET A 190 -29.38 6.58 21.03
N TYR A 191 -29.17 7.89 21.20
CA TYR A 191 -27.84 8.38 21.58
C TYR A 191 -27.47 7.79 22.94
N PRO A 192 -26.36 7.03 23.03
CA PRO A 192 -25.92 6.49 24.29
C PRO A 192 -25.52 7.65 25.21
N TYR A 193 -25.95 7.59 26.47
CA TYR A 193 -25.46 8.50 27.49
C TYR A 193 -24.04 8.08 27.85
N VAL A 194 -23.10 9.02 27.72
CA VAL A 194 -21.68 8.80 27.95
C VAL A 194 -21.12 10.02 28.68
N ASP A 195 -20.29 9.78 29.69
CA ASP A 195 -19.69 10.87 30.47
C ASP A 195 -18.44 11.45 29.78
N SER A 196 -17.90 12.53 30.36
CA SER A 196 -16.72 13.21 29.82
C SER A 196 -15.45 12.35 29.86
N GLU A 197 -15.36 11.43 30.82
CA GLU A 197 -14.20 10.54 30.98
C GLU A 197 -14.18 9.49 29.87
N ASP A 198 -15.32 8.86 29.59
CA ASP A 198 -15.50 7.94 28.48
C ASP A 198 -15.25 8.62 27.13
N ILE A 199 -15.75 9.85 26.92
CA ILE A 199 -15.46 10.63 25.70
C ILE A 199 -13.95 10.83 25.54
N THR A 200 -13.28 11.27 26.61
CA THR A 200 -11.83 11.49 26.60
C THR A 200 -11.08 10.20 26.30
N SER A 201 -11.48 9.10 26.93
CA SER A 201 -10.90 7.78 26.74
C SER A 201 -11.06 7.28 25.29
N MET A 202 -12.23 7.48 24.67
CA MET A 202 -12.46 7.12 23.27
C MET A 202 -11.61 7.95 22.30
N LEU A 203 -11.49 9.27 22.54
CA LEU A 203 -10.66 10.14 21.71
C LEU A 203 -9.17 9.81 21.83
N GLN A 204 -8.69 9.47 23.03
CA GLN A 204 -7.32 9.02 23.24
C GLN A 204 -7.04 7.68 22.54
N ALA A 205 -7.99 6.74 22.60
CA ALA A 205 -7.88 5.47 21.89
C ALA A 205 -7.86 5.68 20.38
N PHE A 206 -8.67 6.61 19.85
CA PHE A 206 -8.64 7.01 18.44
C PHE A 206 -7.28 7.60 18.04
N GLU A 207 -6.74 8.55 18.81
CA GLU A 207 -5.42 9.16 18.54
C GLU A 207 -4.33 8.07 18.47
N ARG A 208 -4.29 7.20 19.48
CA ARG A 208 -3.26 6.14 19.61
C ARG A 208 -3.36 5.04 18.55
N ASN A 209 -4.56 4.60 18.19
CA ASN A 209 -4.76 3.36 17.42
C ASN A 209 -5.31 3.58 16.02
N VAL A 210 -5.72 4.80 15.65
CA VAL A 210 -6.15 5.14 14.28
C VAL A 210 -5.29 6.26 13.73
N ASN A 211 -5.19 7.37 14.45
CA ASN A 211 -4.47 8.55 13.96
C ASN A 211 -2.95 8.31 13.90
N PHE A 212 -2.38 7.50 14.79
CA PHE A 212 -0.97 7.09 14.70
C PHE A 212 -0.62 6.41 13.36
N TRP A 213 -1.50 5.52 12.89
CA TRP A 213 -1.26 4.72 11.68
C TRP A 213 -1.65 5.46 10.40
N TYR A 214 -2.69 6.29 10.48
CA TYR A 214 -3.18 7.15 9.41
C TYR A 214 -3.41 8.58 9.94
N PRO A 215 -2.35 9.43 9.96
CA PRO A 215 -2.35 10.75 10.59
C PRO A 215 -3.25 11.73 9.83
N SER A 216 -4.56 11.60 9.98
CA SER A 216 -5.57 12.27 9.17
C SER A 216 -6.32 13.34 9.95
N MET A 217 -6.22 13.35 11.28
CA MET A 217 -6.89 14.27 12.20
C MET A 217 -5.86 15.13 12.94
N SER A 218 -6.02 16.46 12.94
CA SER A 218 -5.11 17.33 13.69
C SER A 218 -5.54 17.45 15.15
N GLN A 219 -4.63 17.87 16.03
CA GLN A 219 -4.95 18.13 17.44
C GLN A 219 -6.01 19.22 17.60
N GLU A 220 -5.98 20.25 16.76
CA GLU A 220 -7.00 21.30 16.72
C GLU A 220 -8.40 20.72 16.44
N GLN A 221 -8.51 19.83 15.45
CA GLN A 221 -9.77 19.15 15.16
C GLN A 221 -10.22 18.24 16.31
N LEU A 222 -9.32 17.47 16.91
CA LEU A 222 -9.66 16.62 18.06
C LEU A 222 -10.19 17.45 19.23
N ASN A 223 -9.59 18.61 19.49
CA ASN A 223 -10.05 19.54 20.52
C ASN A 223 -11.41 20.17 20.17
N SER A 224 -11.66 20.48 18.89
CA SER A 224 -12.96 20.94 18.40
C SER A 224 -14.05 19.88 18.58
N ILE A 225 -13.75 18.62 18.24
CA ILE A 225 -14.64 17.46 18.46
C ILE A 225 -14.91 17.29 19.95
N ARG A 226 -13.87 17.29 20.80
CA ARG A 226 -14.01 17.19 22.26
C ARG A 226 -14.94 18.26 22.81
N THR A 227 -14.75 19.51 22.41
CA THR A 227 -15.57 20.65 22.83
C THR A 227 -17.03 20.48 22.40
N THR A 228 -17.25 20.02 21.16
CA THR A 228 -18.59 19.75 20.62
C THR A 228 -19.30 18.65 21.41
N LEU A 229 -18.60 17.56 21.72
CA LEU A 229 -19.14 16.43 22.46
C LEU A 229 -19.48 16.81 23.91
N GLN A 230 -18.63 17.61 24.57
CA GLN A 230 -18.86 18.08 25.94
C GLN A 230 -20.02 19.06 26.04
N ASN A 231 -20.23 19.91 25.03
CA ASN A 231 -21.37 20.83 24.96
C ASN A 231 -22.67 20.16 24.52
N GLY A 232 -22.61 18.90 24.09
CA GLY A 232 -23.72 18.16 23.52
C GLY A 232 -23.77 18.24 21.99
N MET A 233 -24.12 17.11 21.37
CA MET A 233 -24.22 17.01 19.91
C MET A 233 -25.27 17.98 19.35
N PRO A 234 -24.95 18.76 18.31
CA PRO A 234 -25.91 19.61 17.64
C PRO A 234 -27.11 18.81 17.12
N ALA A 235 -28.30 19.41 17.17
CA ALA A 235 -29.51 18.80 16.61
C ALA A 235 -29.46 18.72 15.08
N GLU A 236 -28.72 19.64 14.44
CA GLU A 236 -28.57 19.69 12.99
C GLU A 236 -27.63 18.60 12.46
N ASP A 237 -28.04 18.00 11.34
CA ASP A 237 -27.20 17.08 10.59
C ASP A 237 -26.14 17.88 9.83
N THR A 238 -24.89 17.79 10.28
CA THR A 238 -23.74 18.49 9.70
C THR A 238 -22.61 17.51 9.43
N VAL A 239 -21.69 17.87 8.54
CA VAL A 239 -20.46 17.08 8.32
C VAL A 239 -19.66 16.95 9.62
N HIS A 240 -19.65 17.99 10.47
CA HIS A 240 -19.01 17.98 11.77
C HIS A 240 -19.66 17.00 12.76
N SER A 241 -20.98 16.94 12.82
CA SER A 241 -21.65 15.96 13.68
C SER A 241 -21.44 14.52 13.19
N CYS A 242 -21.36 14.30 11.87
CA CYS A 242 -20.95 13.02 11.30
C CYS A 242 -19.49 12.66 11.69
N LEU A 243 -18.56 13.61 11.58
CA LEU A 243 -17.16 13.42 11.96
C LEU A 243 -17.01 13.05 13.44
N CYS A 244 -17.73 13.72 14.33
CA CYS A 244 -17.73 13.41 15.77
C CYS A 244 -18.15 11.95 16.02
N LEU A 245 -19.24 11.50 15.38
CA LEU A 245 -19.75 10.14 15.52
C LEU A 245 -18.79 9.10 14.95
N LEU A 246 -18.18 9.35 13.79
CA LEU A 246 -17.17 8.47 13.20
C LEU A 246 -15.92 8.35 14.08
N THR A 247 -15.50 9.47 14.68
CA THR A 247 -14.34 9.50 15.60
C THR A 247 -14.63 8.66 16.86
N LEU A 248 -15.82 8.82 17.45
CA LEU A 248 -16.25 8.00 18.59
C LEU A 248 -16.38 6.52 18.23
N ALA A 249 -16.92 6.21 17.05
CA ALA A 249 -17.05 4.84 16.57
C ALA A 249 -15.68 4.16 16.43
N LEU A 250 -14.73 4.82 15.77
CA LEU A 250 -13.36 4.33 15.61
C LEU A 250 -12.59 4.28 16.93
N GLY A 251 -12.85 5.19 17.86
CA GLY A 251 -12.32 5.16 19.23
C GLY A 251 -12.83 3.94 20.02
N CYS A 252 -14.14 3.65 19.92
CA CYS A 252 -14.72 2.42 20.48
C CYS A 252 -14.11 1.16 19.85
N ALA A 253 -13.90 1.17 18.53
CA ALA A 253 -13.27 0.08 17.80
C ALA A 253 -11.86 -0.19 18.32
N SER A 254 -11.09 0.88 18.48
CA SER A 254 -9.75 0.86 19.07
C SER A 254 -9.73 0.23 20.47
N GLN A 255 -10.62 0.66 21.36
CA GLN A 255 -10.69 0.14 22.72
C GLN A 255 -11.03 -1.36 22.79
N ALA A 256 -11.82 -1.86 21.84
CA ALA A 256 -12.15 -3.28 21.78
C ALA A 256 -10.96 -4.14 21.29
N ALA A 257 -10.09 -3.57 20.45
CA ALA A 257 -8.93 -4.26 19.86
C ALA A 257 -7.62 -4.12 20.68
N GLU A 258 -7.62 -3.37 21.77
CA GLU A 258 -6.45 -3.20 22.65
C GLU A 258 -5.96 -4.52 23.25
N ASP A 259 -4.66 -4.60 23.55
CA ASP A 259 -4.00 -5.71 24.26
C ASP A 259 -4.15 -7.12 23.67
N LEU A 260 -4.50 -7.25 22.39
CA LEU A 260 -4.55 -8.54 21.67
C LEU A 260 -3.18 -9.19 21.42
N ARG A 261 -2.10 -8.47 21.73
CA ARG A 261 -0.72 -8.90 21.49
C ARG A 261 -0.30 -10.07 22.38
N PHE A 262 -0.90 -10.21 23.56
CA PHE A 262 -0.60 -11.27 24.52
C PHE A 262 -1.65 -12.38 24.42
N THR A 263 -1.24 -13.56 23.95
CA THR A 263 -2.09 -14.72 23.63
C THR A 263 -2.65 -15.47 24.86
N THR A 264 -2.89 -14.79 25.99
CA THR A 264 -3.66 -15.40 27.08
C THR A 264 -5.13 -15.35 26.71
N GLU A 265 -5.85 -16.47 26.85
CA GLU A 265 -7.30 -16.48 26.63
C GLU A 265 -7.94 -15.40 27.52
N PRO A 266 -8.63 -14.41 26.95
CA PRO A 266 -9.21 -13.34 27.75
C PRO A 266 -10.29 -13.93 28.66
N ASP A 267 -10.34 -13.46 29.90
CA ASP A 267 -11.37 -13.86 30.83
C ASP A 267 -12.77 -13.41 30.35
N ALA A 268 -13.83 -13.95 30.97
CA ALA A 268 -15.20 -13.64 30.57
C ALA A 268 -15.54 -12.15 30.74
N SER A 269 -14.93 -11.48 31.71
CA SER A 269 -15.16 -10.06 32.00
C SER A 269 -14.57 -9.17 30.89
N GLU A 270 -13.37 -9.50 30.44
CA GLU A 270 -12.66 -8.82 29.37
C GLU A 270 -13.37 -9.00 28.02
N LYS A 271 -13.85 -10.22 27.73
CA LYS A 271 -14.70 -10.49 26.56
C LYS A 271 -15.97 -9.63 26.58
N ASP A 272 -16.66 -9.55 27.73
CA ASP A 272 -17.86 -8.72 27.86
C ASP A 272 -17.56 -7.22 27.74
N ARG A 273 -16.44 -6.75 28.31
CA ARG A 273 -15.98 -5.36 28.17
C ARG A 273 -15.74 -4.99 26.70
N ARG A 274 -15.02 -5.83 25.95
CA ARG A 274 -14.78 -5.64 24.51
C ARG A 274 -16.08 -5.64 23.72
N LEU A 275 -16.98 -6.58 24.00
CA LEU A 275 -18.29 -6.64 23.35
C LEU A 275 -19.13 -5.37 23.61
N ARG A 276 -19.08 -4.81 24.82
CA ARG A 276 -19.76 -3.55 25.16
C ARG A 276 -19.18 -2.38 24.38
N LYS A 277 -17.85 -2.22 24.34
CA LYS A 277 -17.19 -1.18 23.53
C LYS A 277 -17.52 -1.34 22.04
N ARG A 278 -17.57 -2.58 21.55
CA ARG A 278 -17.98 -2.87 20.18
C ARG A 278 -19.38 -2.40 19.85
N LYS A 279 -20.37 -2.83 20.65
CA LYS A 279 -21.77 -2.44 20.47
C LYS A 279 -21.94 -0.92 20.52
N LEU A 280 -21.18 -0.25 21.37
CA LEU A 280 -21.19 1.21 21.45
C LEU A 280 -20.65 1.86 20.16
N GLY A 281 -19.55 1.34 19.62
CA GLY A 281 -19.02 1.74 18.32
C GLY A 281 -20.05 1.59 17.19
N ASP A 282 -20.75 0.46 17.15
CA ASP A 282 -21.75 0.18 16.12
C ASP A 282 -22.93 1.16 16.19
N ILE A 283 -23.34 1.56 17.40
CA ILE A 283 -24.37 2.59 17.59
C ILE A 283 -23.91 3.93 16.99
N TYR A 284 -22.68 4.37 17.30
CA TYR A 284 -22.14 5.62 16.74
C TYR A 284 -21.98 5.56 15.23
N PHE A 285 -21.50 4.44 14.69
CA PHE A 285 -21.38 4.26 13.26
C PHE A 285 -22.73 4.28 12.55
N HIS A 286 -23.74 3.61 13.10
CA HIS A 286 -25.11 3.66 12.56
C HIS A 286 -25.70 5.07 12.58
N LEU A 287 -25.44 5.85 13.64
CA LEU A 287 -25.82 7.26 13.70
C LEU A 287 -25.09 8.08 12.63
N ALA A 288 -23.81 7.82 12.39
CA ALA A 288 -23.03 8.48 11.35
C ALA A 288 -23.55 8.16 9.94
N LEU A 289 -23.87 6.88 9.65
CA LEU A 289 -24.42 6.45 8.36
C LEU A 289 -25.74 7.15 8.02
N LYS A 290 -26.61 7.41 9.01
CA LYS A 290 -27.84 8.19 8.79
C LYS A 290 -27.57 9.63 8.37
N LYS A 291 -26.49 10.22 8.86
CA LYS A 291 -26.05 11.59 8.54
C LYS A 291 -25.14 11.67 7.31
N LEU A 292 -24.74 10.52 6.75
CA LEU A 292 -23.76 10.46 5.66
C LEU A 292 -24.23 11.16 4.38
N HIS A 293 -25.55 11.28 4.19
CA HIS A 293 -26.11 12.06 3.09
C HIS A 293 -25.58 13.51 3.08
N VAL A 294 -25.40 14.15 4.25
CA VAL A 294 -24.83 15.50 4.36
C VAL A 294 -23.37 15.55 3.90
N VAL A 295 -22.61 14.49 4.18
CA VAL A 295 -21.21 14.32 3.72
C VAL A 295 -21.14 14.20 2.19
N HIS A 296 -22.16 13.63 1.56
CA HIS A 296 -22.25 13.54 0.10
C HIS A 296 -22.67 14.85 -0.57
N LEU A 297 -23.33 15.75 0.15
CA LEU A 297 -23.71 17.09 -0.34
C LEU A 297 -22.53 18.08 -0.37
N GLN A 298 -21.40 17.75 0.24
CA GLN A 298 -20.23 18.63 0.34
C GLN A 298 -18.97 17.97 -0.25
N VAL A 299 -18.10 18.79 -0.85
CA VAL A 299 -16.81 18.36 -1.41
C VAL A 299 -15.73 19.27 -0.83
N ASP A 300 -15.27 18.94 0.37
CA ASP A 300 -14.24 19.68 1.09
C ASP A 300 -13.37 18.71 1.92
N SER A 301 -12.41 19.27 2.66
CA SER A 301 -11.45 18.50 3.45
C SER A 301 -12.14 17.63 4.51
N GLN A 302 -13.15 18.17 5.19
CA GLN A 302 -13.82 17.50 6.29
C GLN A 302 -14.80 16.43 5.78
N SER A 303 -15.51 16.69 4.69
CA SER A 303 -16.41 15.71 4.08
C SER A 303 -15.62 14.52 3.49
N THR A 304 -14.42 14.78 2.96
CA THR A 304 -13.50 13.74 2.49
C THR A 304 -12.98 12.89 3.65
N GLN A 305 -12.63 13.52 4.78
CA GLN A 305 -12.24 12.83 6.01
C GLN A 305 -13.35 11.92 6.57
N CYS A 306 -14.62 12.35 6.52
CA CYS A 306 -15.75 11.50 6.92
C CYS A 306 -15.89 10.25 6.03
N LEU A 307 -15.72 10.37 4.71
CA LEU A 307 -15.74 9.18 3.83
C LEU A 307 -14.57 8.23 4.14
N PHE A 308 -13.38 8.77 4.41
CA PHE A 308 -12.22 7.98 4.81
C PHE A 308 -12.49 7.19 6.09
N PHE A 309 -13.01 7.83 7.13
CA PHE A 309 -13.34 7.16 8.40
C PHE A 309 -14.51 6.18 8.28
N THR A 310 -15.45 6.44 7.38
CA THR A 310 -16.50 5.47 7.05
C THR A 310 -15.87 4.20 6.46
N ALA A 311 -14.87 4.35 5.58
CA ALA A 311 -14.14 3.23 5.02
C ALA A 311 -13.37 2.42 6.08
N LEU A 312 -12.64 3.11 6.98
CA LEU A 312 -11.91 2.47 8.07
C LEU A 312 -12.83 1.68 9.00
N TYR A 313 -14.03 2.21 9.29
CA TYR A 313 -14.98 1.47 10.11
C TYR A 313 -15.52 0.24 9.37
N PHE A 314 -15.80 0.33 8.06
CA PHE A 314 -16.14 -0.87 7.27
C PHE A 314 -15.00 -1.90 7.22
N ALA A 315 -13.74 -1.46 7.22
CA ALA A 315 -12.60 -2.36 7.37
C ALA A 315 -12.63 -3.10 8.72
N SER A 316 -13.00 -2.41 9.81
CA SER A 316 -13.17 -3.03 11.14
C SER A 316 -14.33 -4.03 11.22
N LEU A 317 -15.37 -3.80 10.42
CA LEU A 317 -16.48 -4.73 10.19
C LEU A 317 -16.11 -5.88 9.23
N VAL A 318 -14.86 -5.92 8.75
CA VAL A 318 -14.36 -6.91 7.79
C VAL A 318 -15.27 -6.94 6.56
N ARG A 319 -15.71 -5.77 6.08
CA ARG A 319 -16.62 -5.57 4.94
C ARG A 319 -15.84 -4.97 3.76
N PRO A 320 -15.04 -5.78 3.03
CA PRO A 320 -14.04 -5.29 2.08
C PRO A 320 -14.63 -4.52 0.91
N LEU A 321 -15.80 -4.94 0.39
CA LEU A 321 -16.43 -4.27 -0.76
C LEU A 321 -16.91 -2.86 -0.39
N GLN A 322 -17.54 -2.70 0.77
CA GLN A 322 -17.96 -1.40 1.28
C GLN A 322 -16.75 -0.53 1.66
N ALA A 323 -15.74 -1.10 2.32
CA ALA A 323 -14.51 -0.39 2.65
C ALA A 323 -13.84 0.15 1.37
N TRP A 324 -13.68 -0.69 0.35
CA TRP A 324 -13.13 -0.31 -0.94
C TRP A 324 -13.97 0.77 -1.65
N GLU A 325 -15.31 0.70 -1.62
CA GLU A 325 -16.19 1.71 -2.22
C GLU A 325 -15.93 3.11 -1.63
N TYR A 326 -15.89 3.21 -0.29
CA TYR A 326 -15.61 4.47 0.39
C TYR A 326 -14.16 4.93 0.23
N LEU A 327 -13.19 4.02 0.15
CA LEU A 327 -11.80 4.36 -0.18
C LEU A 327 -11.70 4.95 -1.60
N SER A 328 -12.35 4.33 -2.59
CA SER A 328 -12.35 4.81 -3.97
C SER A 328 -13.02 6.18 -4.12
N ALA A 329 -14.15 6.40 -3.42
CA ALA A 329 -14.80 7.70 -3.35
C ALA A 329 -13.91 8.77 -2.69
N THR A 330 -13.23 8.41 -1.60
CA THR A 330 -12.29 9.30 -0.89
C THR A 330 -11.08 9.64 -1.77
N ALA A 331 -10.49 8.65 -2.43
CA ALA A 331 -9.38 8.81 -3.36
C ALA A 331 -9.75 9.77 -4.50
N THR A 332 -10.93 9.58 -5.09
CA THR A 332 -11.46 10.44 -6.15
C THR A 332 -11.63 11.89 -5.67
N ARG A 333 -12.16 12.10 -4.46
CA ARG A 333 -12.26 13.44 -3.86
C ARG A 333 -10.91 14.07 -3.57
N CYS A 334 -9.94 13.28 -3.07
CA CYS A 334 -8.59 13.78 -2.83
C CYS A 334 -7.94 14.28 -4.13
N MET A 335 -8.02 13.49 -5.21
CA MET A 335 -7.49 13.88 -6.52
C MET A 335 -8.17 15.16 -7.03
N LEU A 336 -9.49 15.29 -6.87
CA LEU A 336 -10.23 16.49 -7.25
C LEU A 336 -9.76 17.72 -6.45
N LEU A 337 -9.71 17.62 -5.13
CA LEU A 337 -9.35 18.74 -4.24
C LEU A 337 -7.88 19.17 -4.41
N LEU A 338 -6.96 18.23 -4.63
CA LEU A 338 -5.56 18.53 -4.90
C LEU A 338 -5.33 19.14 -6.29
N SER A 339 -6.22 18.83 -7.25
CA SER A 339 -6.15 19.43 -8.60
C SER A 339 -6.69 20.86 -8.65
N TYR A 340 -7.58 21.22 -7.72
CA TYR A 340 -8.23 22.53 -7.66
C TYR A 340 -8.10 23.14 -6.24
N PRO A 341 -6.88 23.51 -5.81
CA PRO A 341 -6.68 24.08 -4.48
C PRO A 341 -7.48 25.39 -4.32
N ALA A 342 -8.01 25.61 -3.11
CA ALA A 342 -8.80 26.80 -2.80
C ALA A 342 -7.97 28.08 -2.97
N SER A 343 -8.64 29.18 -3.35
CA SER A 343 -7.98 30.49 -3.57
C SER A 343 -7.43 31.14 -2.30
N LYS A 344 -7.94 30.73 -1.13
CA LYS A 344 -7.32 30.98 0.19
C LYS A 344 -6.52 29.74 0.54
N HIS A 345 -5.20 29.89 0.74
CA HIS A 345 -4.32 28.82 1.19
C HIS A 345 -4.69 28.39 2.63
N ASP A 346 -5.72 27.55 2.77
CA ASP A 346 -5.92 26.75 3.96
C ASP A 346 -4.92 25.59 3.91
N THR A 347 -3.73 25.85 4.45
CA THR A 347 -2.61 24.91 4.42
C THR A 347 -2.90 23.64 5.22
N ASP A 348 -3.69 23.73 6.30
CA ASP A 348 -4.04 22.56 7.11
C ASP A 348 -5.02 21.65 6.35
N SER A 349 -6.04 22.22 5.69
CA SER A 349 -6.95 21.45 4.85
C SER A 349 -6.25 20.75 3.69
N GLU A 350 -5.32 21.43 3.02
CA GLU A 350 -4.55 20.86 1.91
C GLU A 350 -3.64 19.71 2.38
N GLU A 351 -2.91 19.92 3.48
CA GLU A 351 -2.05 18.90 4.07
C GLU A 351 -2.87 17.70 4.58
N ARG A 352 -4.04 17.93 5.16
CA ARG A 352 -4.98 16.86 5.54
C ARG A 352 -5.38 16.00 4.35
N ILE A 353 -5.79 16.62 3.25
CA ILE A 353 -6.14 15.90 2.03
C ILE A 353 -4.94 15.10 1.50
N ARG A 354 -3.72 15.66 1.57
CA ARG A 354 -2.48 14.95 1.19
C ARG A 354 -2.26 13.70 2.05
N ARG A 355 -2.42 13.79 3.37
CA ARG A 355 -2.31 12.63 4.27
C ARG A 355 -3.39 11.58 4.01
N ILE A 356 -4.63 12.01 3.75
CA ILE A 356 -5.73 11.10 3.38
C ILE A 356 -5.46 10.44 2.02
N PHE A 357 -4.95 11.18 1.02
CA PHE A 357 -4.56 10.64 -0.27
C PHE A 357 -3.58 9.47 -0.12
N TRP A 358 -2.50 9.67 0.63
CA TRP A 358 -1.50 8.61 0.83
C TRP A 358 -2.04 7.43 1.65
N SER A 359 -2.96 7.68 2.59
CA SER A 359 -3.65 6.62 3.32
C SER A 359 -4.54 5.78 2.39
N CYS A 360 -5.31 6.43 1.52
CA CYS A 360 -6.11 5.78 0.48
C CYS A 360 -5.23 5.00 -0.51
N TYR A 361 -4.07 5.53 -0.88
CA TYR A 361 -3.15 4.85 -1.79
C TYR A 361 -2.67 3.52 -1.22
N ILE A 362 -2.30 3.49 0.07
CA ILE A 362 -1.89 2.26 0.76
C ILE A 362 -3.05 1.27 0.82
N LEU A 363 -4.19 1.71 1.33
CA LEU A 363 -5.34 0.83 1.60
C LEU A 363 -5.99 0.31 0.32
N GLU A 364 -6.26 1.18 -0.68
CA GLU A 364 -6.84 0.75 -1.95
C GLU A 364 -5.95 -0.29 -2.64
N SER A 365 -4.63 -0.08 -2.63
CA SER A 365 -3.68 -1.03 -3.20
C SER A 365 -3.69 -2.38 -2.46
N ASP A 366 -3.91 -2.40 -1.14
CA ASP A 366 -4.07 -3.64 -0.37
C ASP A 366 -5.31 -4.43 -0.81
N TYR A 367 -6.45 -3.77 -0.97
CA TYR A 367 -7.66 -4.42 -1.46
C TYR A 367 -7.49 -4.93 -2.89
N MET A 368 -6.90 -4.13 -3.77
CA MET A 368 -6.69 -4.49 -5.17
C MET A 368 -5.70 -5.66 -5.35
N ALA A 369 -4.77 -5.86 -4.42
CA ALA A 369 -3.83 -6.97 -4.45
C ALA A 369 -4.49 -8.37 -4.30
N GLU A 370 -5.73 -8.42 -3.80
CA GLU A 370 -6.54 -9.65 -3.75
C GLU A 370 -7.81 -9.55 -4.62
N LEU A 371 -8.46 -8.39 -4.68
CA LEU A 371 -9.59 -8.12 -5.58
C LEU A 371 -9.11 -7.54 -6.91
N SER A 372 -8.34 -8.32 -7.67
CA SER A 372 -7.66 -7.86 -8.90
C SER A 372 -8.60 -7.38 -10.02
N ALA A 373 -9.90 -7.69 -9.92
CA ALA A 373 -10.93 -7.25 -10.87
C ALA A 373 -11.55 -5.89 -10.50
N CYS A 374 -11.32 -5.37 -9.29
CA CYS A 374 -11.87 -4.08 -8.86
C CYS A 374 -11.28 -2.94 -9.72
N PRO A 375 -12.11 -1.98 -10.16
CA PRO A 375 -11.63 -0.87 -10.97
C PRO A 375 -10.76 0.09 -10.15
N PRO A 376 -9.54 0.46 -10.59
CA PRO A 376 -8.74 1.45 -9.86
C PRO A 376 -9.44 2.81 -9.86
N SER A 377 -9.41 3.54 -8.73
CA SER A 377 -9.88 4.93 -8.67
C SER A 377 -9.05 5.88 -9.56
N GLY A 378 -7.78 5.51 -9.79
CA GLY A 378 -6.79 6.33 -10.47
C GLY A 378 -5.73 6.94 -9.53
N ILE A 379 -5.85 6.74 -8.21
CA ILE A 379 -4.93 7.32 -7.23
C ILE A 379 -3.46 6.93 -7.48
N ALA A 380 -3.21 5.67 -7.82
CA ALA A 380 -1.88 5.17 -8.16
C ALA A 380 -1.32 5.79 -9.45
N ARG A 381 -2.17 6.29 -10.36
CA ARG A 381 -1.70 6.92 -11.61
C ARG A 381 -1.13 8.30 -11.40
N VAL A 382 -1.41 8.95 -10.28
CA VAL A 382 -0.99 10.33 -9.99
C VAL A 382 -0.05 10.42 -8.78
N GLU A 383 0.30 9.29 -8.14
CA GLU A 383 1.09 9.28 -6.91
C GLU A 383 2.42 10.04 -6.99
N SER A 384 3.16 9.95 -8.10
CA SER A 384 4.42 10.70 -8.28
C SER A 384 4.24 12.21 -8.35
N SER A 385 3.05 12.69 -8.73
CA SER A 385 2.74 14.12 -8.83
C SER A 385 2.31 14.73 -7.48
N ILE A 386 1.94 13.90 -6.51
CA ILE A 386 1.52 14.35 -5.19
C ILE A 386 2.75 14.40 -4.27
N PRO A 387 3.01 15.53 -3.58
CA PRO A 387 4.07 15.60 -2.59
C PRO A 387 3.83 14.61 -1.44
N LEU A 388 4.92 14.13 -0.84
CA LEU A 388 4.83 13.41 0.44
C LEU A 388 4.29 14.37 1.53
N PRO A 389 3.67 13.82 2.60
CA PRO A 389 3.24 14.62 3.74
C PRO A 389 4.36 15.51 4.27
N SER A 390 4.03 16.74 4.64
CA SER A 390 4.97 17.74 5.14
C SER A 390 4.87 17.88 6.67
N THR A 391 4.87 19.10 7.20
CA THR A 391 4.73 19.35 8.63
C THR A 391 3.25 19.35 9.04
N TYR A 392 2.94 18.67 10.14
CA TYR A 392 1.59 18.61 10.68
C TYR A 392 1.57 18.29 12.17
N HIS A 393 0.46 18.64 12.83
CA HIS A 393 0.27 18.43 14.26
C HIS A 393 -0.94 17.54 14.54
N THR A 394 -0.69 16.25 14.72
CA THR A 394 -1.68 15.18 14.85
C THR A 394 -1.66 14.52 16.22
N HIS A 395 -0.57 14.65 16.99
CA HIS A 395 -0.43 14.06 18.31
C HIS A 395 -0.06 15.11 19.37
N THR A 396 -0.36 14.79 20.63
CA THR A 396 0.02 15.64 21.77
C THR A 396 1.50 15.56 22.15
N SER A 397 2.18 14.48 21.77
CA SER A 397 3.59 14.23 22.05
C SER A 397 4.41 14.29 20.77
N ASP A 398 5.41 15.18 20.73
CA ASP A 398 6.32 15.32 19.59
C ASP A 398 7.02 14.01 19.21
N VAL A 399 7.35 13.18 20.20
CA VAL A 399 8.00 11.87 19.97
C VAL A 399 7.05 10.91 19.24
N VAL A 400 5.79 10.84 19.68
CA VAL A 400 4.78 9.99 19.05
C VAL A 400 4.41 10.51 17.66
N GLU A 401 4.37 11.84 17.48
CA GLU A 401 4.14 12.48 16.18
C GLU A 401 5.25 12.16 15.18
N GLU A 402 6.51 12.25 15.59
CA GLU A 402 7.67 11.90 14.79
C GLU A 402 7.62 10.40 14.42
N GLU A 403 7.38 9.50 15.38
CA GLU A 403 7.23 8.08 15.11
C GLU A 403 6.07 7.77 14.15
N SER A 404 4.89 8.37 14.36
CA SER A 404 3.73 8.22 13.47
C SER A 404 4.08 8.66 12.04
N SER A 405 4.75 9.80 11.90
CA SER A 405 5.14 10.37 10.60
C SER A 405 6.12 9.46 9.86
N LEU A 406 7.16 8.98 10.56
CA LEU A 406 8.18 8.10 10.00
C LEU A 406 7.61 6.74 9.62
N TYR A 407 6.74 6.18 10.47
CA TYR A 407 6.03 4.95 10.17
C TYR A 407 5.16 5.11 8.90
N PHE A 408 4.42 6.22 8.81
CA PHE A 408 3.55 6.47 7.67
C PHE A 408 4.34 6.58 6.36
N LEU A 409 5.48 7.28 6.38
CA LEU A 409 6.40 7.36 5.23
C LEU A 409 7.00 5.99 4.87
N ALA A 410 7.40 5.18 5.86
CA ALA A 410 7.89 3.82 5.62
C ALA A 410 6.84 2.94 4.95
N CYS A 411 5.57 3.05 5.35
CA CYS A 411 4.44 2.35 4.75
C CYS A 411 4.16 2.81 3.31
N ILE A 412 4.22 4.12 3.02
CA ILE A 412 4.12 4.64 1.65
C ILE A 412 5.24 4.03 0.78
N SER A 413 6.49 4.08 1.25
CA SER A 413 7.64 3.51 0.53
C SER A 413 7.49 2.03 0.23
N MET A 414 7.13 1.24 1.25
CA MET A 414 6.90 -0.19 1.12
C MET A 414 5.79 -0.48 0.12
N ARG A 415 4.70 0.31 0.14
CA ARG A 415 3.62 0.14 -0.82
C ARG A 415 4.08 0.38 -2.26
N ARG A 416 4.85 1.44 -2.49
CA ARG A 416 5.39 1.76 -3.83
C ARG A 416 6.27 0.63 -4.36
N LEU A 417 7.10 0.05 -3.48
CA LEU A 417 7.91 -1.12 -3.82
C LEU A 417 7.02 -2.33 -4.12
N LEU A 418 6.02 -2.63 -3.30
CA LEU A 418 5.14 -3.77 -3.50
C LEU A 418 4.30 -3.64 -4.79
N ASN A 419 3.78 -2.45 -5.10
CA ASN A 419 3.08 -2.18 -6.36
C ASN A 419 3.98 -2.41 -7.58
N ARG A 420 5.26 -2.02 -7.48
CA ARG A 420 6.28 -2.29 -8.50
C ARG A 420 6.59 -3.78 -8.65
N VAL A 421 6.64 -4.53 -7.54
CA VAL A 421 6.76 -6.00 -7.55
C VAL A 421 5.58 -6.61 -8.31
N HIS A 422 4.34 -6.21 -8.00
CA HIS A 422 3.15 -6.69 -8.69
C HIS A 422 3.17 -6.38 -10.19
N GLN A 423 3.50 -5.15 -10.58
CA GLN A 423 3.55 -4.75 -11.98
C GLN A 423 4.64 -5.49 -12.77
N LEU A 424 5.87 -5.60 -12.22
CA LEU A 424 7.00 -6.17 -12.95
C LEU A 424 6.96 -7.70 -13.03
N LEU A 425 6.42 -8.37 -12.00
CA LEU A 425 6.40 -9.84 -11.95
C LEU A 425 5.05 -10.42 -12.35
N TYR A 426 3.92 -9.82 -11.94
CA TYR A 426 2.62 -10.49 -11.95
C TYR A 426 1.57 -9.87 -12.86
N ALA A 427 1.87 -8.76 -13.55
CA ALA A 427 0.99 -8.19 -14.57
C ALA A 427 0.65 -9.26 -15.62
N ARG A 428 -0.63 -9.31 -16.02
CA ARG A 428 -1.19 -10.47 -16.72
C ARG A 428 -0.49 -10.76 -18.05
N ASP A 429 -0.22 -9.71 -18.82
CA ASP A 429 0.32 -9.82 -20.17
C ASP A 429 1.80 -9.42 -20.27
N THR A 430 2.34 -8.72 -19.25
CA THR A 430 3.70 -8.14 -19.30
C THR A 430 4.60 -8.55 -18.14
N GLY A 431 4.04 -9.25 -17.15
CA GLY A 431 4.75 -9.70 -15.95
C GLY A 431 5.83 -10.72 -16.29
N ALA A 432 6.99 -10.56 -15.67
CA ALA A 432 8.14 -11.41 -15.92
C ALA A 432 8.06 -12.77 -15.22
N ALA A 433 7.10 -13.03 -14.31
CA ALA A 433 7.07 -14.28 -13.54
C ALA A 433 7.04 -15.55 -14.40
N PHE A 434 6.57 -15.46 -15.64
CA PHE A 434 6.53 -16.56 -16.61
C PHE A 434 7.69 -16.53 -17.63
N ASP A 435 8.59 -15.55 -17.56
CA ASP A 435 9.77 -15.40 -18.41
C ASP A 435 11.04 -15.72 -17.64
N HIS A 436 11.51 -16.95 -17.80
CA HIS A 436 12.67 -17.51 -17.11
C HIS A 436 13.98 -16.78 -17.41
N THR A 437 14.04 -16.01 -18.50
CA THR A 437 15.22 -15.23 -18.85
C THR A 437 15.26 -13.87 -18.14
N ARG A 438 14.08 -13.31 -17.86
CA ARG A 438 13.92 -11.93 -17.38
C ARG A 438 13.72 -11.85 -15.88
N PHE A 439 12.93 -12.74 -15.26
CA PHE A 439 12.62 -12.60 -13.84
C PHE A 439 13.83 -12.69 -12.90
N PRO A 440 14.89 -13.50 -13.14
CA PRO A 440 15.98 -13.61 -12.17
C PRO A 440 16.67 -12.27 -11.87
N ARG A 441 16.88 -11.45 -12.91
CA ARG A 441 17.48 -10.11 -12.76
C ARG A 441 16.54 -9.14 -12.06
N ILE A 442 15.25 -9.21 -12.38
CA ILE A 442 14.22 -8.37 -11.76
C ILE A 442 14.08 -8.72 -10.28
N VAL A 443 14.04 -10.02 -9.93
CA VAL A 443 13.96 -10.49 -8.54
C VAL A 443 15.19 -10.06 -7.74
N ALA A 444 16.40 -10.21 -8.30
CA ALA A 444 17.62 -9.76 -7.63
C ALA A 444 17.59 -8.25 -7.31
N GLU A 445 17.15 -7.42 -8.26
CA GLU A 445 17.06 -5.97 -8.05
C GLU A 445 15.93 -5.60 -7.07
N LEU A 446 14.77 -6.24 -7.15
CA LEU A 446 13.66 -6.00 -6.21
C LEU A 446 14.04 -6.42 -4.78
N GLN A 447 14.72 -7.56 -4.61
CA GLN A 447 15.23 -7.97 -3.29
C GLN A 447 16.22 -6.96 -2.75
N ARG A 448 17.15 -6.46 -3.58
CA ARG A 448 18.11 -5.43 -3.17
C ARG A 448 17.40 -4.17 -2.69
N GLN A 449 16.37 -3.71 -3.41
CA GLN A 449 15.55 -2.57 -2.99
C GLN A 449 14.80 -2.82 -1.68
N LEU A 450 14.33 -4.05 -1.47
CA LEU A 450 13.64 -4.44 -0.23
C LEU A 450 14.60 -4.44 0.98
N ASP A 451 15.84 -4.91 0.80
CA ASP A 451 16.86 -4.87 1.84
C ASP A 451 17.34 -3.44 2.10
N ASP A 452 17.60 -2.65 1.05
CA ASP A 452 17.90 -1.21 1.17
C ASP A 452 16.81 -0.49 2.00
N TRP A 453 15.53 -0.77 1.71
CA TRP A 453 14.40 -0.19 2.45
C TRP A 453 14.43 -0.55 3.94
N ARG A 454 14.75 -1.80 4.28
CA ARG A 454 14.86 -2.24 5.68
C ARG A 454 16.03 -1.55 6.38
N ASP A 455 17.16 -1.44 5.71
CA ASP A 455 18.39 -0.87 6.26
C ASP A 455 18.30 0.65 6.49
N VAL A 456 17.37 1.34 5.81
CA VAL A 456 17.10 2.77 6.02
C VAL A 456 16.08 3.08 7.11
N LEU A 457 15.43 2.07 7.71
CA LEU A 457 14.44 2.29 8.75
C LEU A 457 15.05 2.97 10.00
N PRO A 458 14.30 3.85 10.68
CA PRO A 458 14.67 4.39 11.99
C PRO A 458 14.90 3.30 13.04
N ALA A 459 15.72 3.58 14.06
CA ALA A 459 16.05 2.62 15.12
C ALA A 459 14.81 2.10 15.87
N SER A 460 13.81 2.96 16.09
CA SER A 460 12.52 2.62 16.72
C SER A 460 11.71 1.57 15.95
N PHE A 461 12.00 1.38 14.66
CA PHE A 461 11.35 0.41 13.77
C PHE A 461 12.30 -0.67 13.28
N SER A 462 13.53 -0.71 13.78
CA SER A 462 14.49 -1.76 13.43
C SER A 462 13.99 -3.12 13.89
N PHE A 463 14.23 -4.14 13.06
CA PHE A 463 13.82 -5.52 13.35
C PHE A 463 14.80 -6.52 12.73
N SER A 464 14.90 -7.69 13.37
CA SER A 464 15.55 -8.88 12.84
C SER A 464 14.58 -9.72 12.00
N VAL A 465 15.09 -10.66 11.19
CA VAL A 465 14.28 -11.55 10.32
C VAL A 465 14.22 -12.96 10.93
N ASP A 466 13.63 -13.05 12.12
CA ASP A 466 13.40 -14.27 12.90
C ASP A 466 11.93 -14.39 13.38
N THR A 467 11.65 -14.83 14.60
CA THR A 467 10.31 -14.75 15.22
C THR A 467 10.37 -14.12 16.61
N GLU A 468 11.48 -13.44 16.93
CA GLU A 468 11.68 -12.76 18.19
C GLU A 468 10.79 -11.52 18.28
N GLU A 469 10.50 -11.14 19.53
CA GLU A 469 9.62 -10.00 19.79
C GLU A 469 10.30 -8.69 19.40
N VAL A 470 9.63 -7.93 18.54
CA VAL A 470 10.07 -6.59 18.14
C VAL A 470 9.69 -5.56 19.21
N ALA A 471 10.55 -4.57 19.42
CA ALA A 471 10.36 -3.53 20.44
C ALA A 471 9.02 -2.78 20.31
N THR A 472 8.62 -2.43 19.09
CA THR A 472 7.41 -1.64 18.83
C THR A 472 6.42 -2.39 17.94
N ALA A 473 5.13 -2.09 18.09
CA ALA A 473 4.08 -2.63 17.21
C ALA A 473 4.29 -2.19 15.75
N ALA A 474 4.72 -0.94 15.54
CA ALA A 474 5.07 -0.39 14.25
C ALA A 474 6.21 -1.18 13.58
N GLY A 475 7.30 -1.47 14.31
CA GLY A 475 8.40 -2.30 13.81
C GLY A 475 7.94 -3.74 13.47
N GLY A 476 7.09 -4.34 14.31
CA GLY A 476 6.50 -5.65 14.04
C GLY A 476 5.64 -5.67 12.77
N PHE A 477 4.84 -4.62 12.53
CA PHE A 477 4.04 -4.49 11.32
C PHE A 477 4.92 -4.30 10.07
N LEU A 478 5.95 -3.45 10.14
CA LEU A 478 6.89 -3.23 9.03
C LEU A 478 7.67 -4.50 8.68
N ARG A 479 8.00 -5.32 9.68
CA ARG A 479 8.57 -6.66 9.49
C ARG A 479 7.61 -7.61 8.78
N GLN A 480 6.33 -7.61 9.14
CA GLN A 480 5.31 -8.38 8.43
C GLN A 480 5.27 -7.97 6.95
N ARG A 481 5.21 -6.67 6.64
CA ARG A 481 5.19 -6.16 5.26
C ARG A 481 6.47 -6.54 4.49
N TYR A 482 7.65 -6.49 5.13
CA TYR A 482 8.91 -6.97 4.55
C TYR A 482 8.84 -8.45 4.18
N LEU A 483 8.38 -9.31 5.09
CA LEU A 483 8.29 -10.75 4.86
C LEU A 483 7.27 -11.10 3.76
N THR A 484 6.11 -10.44 3.75
CA THR A 484 5.12 -10.60 2.67
C THR A 484 5.74 -10.22 1.32
N CYS A 485 6.38 -9.05 1.24
CA CYS A 485 7.01 -8.57 0.00
C CYS A 485 8.09 -9.55 -0.49
N LYS A 486 8.96 -10.02 0.42
CA LYS A 486 10.00 -11.01 0.11
C LYS A 486 9.43 -12.31 -0.46
N GLY A 487 8.35 -12.82 0.14
CA GLY A 487 7.64 -14.00 -0.35
C GLY A 487 7.09 -13.79 -1.77
N VAL A 488 6.49 -12.62 -2.04
CA VAL A 488 5.98 -12.28 -3.37
C VAL A 488 7.11 -12.10 -4.40
N ILE A 489 8.26 -11.53 -4.02
CA ILE A 489 9.42 -11.37 -4.91
C ILE A 489 9.98 -12.72 -5.36
N TYR A 490 10.14 -13.68 -4.45
CA TYR A 490 10.78 -14.97 -4.77
C TYR A 490 9.84 -16.06 -5.29
N ARG A 491 8.53 -15.89 -5.16
CA ARG A 491 7.52 -16.86 -5.63
C ARG A 491 7.64 -17.28 -7.12
N PRO A 492 8.13 -16.48 -8.09
CA PRO A 492 8.31 -16.95 -9.47
C PRO A 492 9.25 -18.16 -9.58
N TYR A 493 10.26 -18.28 -8.71
CA TYR A 493 11.13 -19.45 -8.67
C TYR A 493 10.37 -20.72 -8.28
N LEU A 494 9.43 -20.60 -7.33
CA LEU A 494 8.58 -21.72 -6.94
C LEU A 494 7.64 -22.11 -8.08
N MET A 495 7.00 -21.14 -8.73
CA MET A 495 6.14 -21.39 -9.90
C MET A 495 6.91 -22.11 -11.03
N TRP A 496 8.18 -21.76 -11.22
CA TRP A 496 9.06 -22.42 -12.18
C TRP A 496 9.34 -23.89 -11.84
N ILE A 497 9.74 -24.20 -10.61
CA ILE A 497 10.00 -25.59 -10.18
C ILE A 497 8.72 -26.42 -10.29
N LEU A 498 7.61 -25.88 -9.82
CA LEU A 498 6.31 -26.56 -9.82
C LEU A 498 5.90 -26.86 -11.28
N SER A 499 5.91 -25.88 -12.18
CA SER A 499 5.57 -26.10 -13.59
C SER A 499 6.51 -27.09 -14.30
N SER A 500 7.81 -27.06 -14.01
CA SER A 500 8.79 -28.00 -14.58
C SER A 500 8.57 -29.44 -14.09
N SER A 501 8.28 -29.60 -12.80
CA SER A 501 7.97 -30.91 -12.20
C SER A 501 6.72 -31.54 -12.81
N TYR A 502 5.75 -30.71 -13.23
CA TYR A 502 4.55 -31.14 -13.92
C TYR A 502 4.82 -31.49 -15.41
N ALA A 503 5.70 -30.73 -16.07
CA ALA A 503 6.04 -30.93 -17.48
C ALA A 503 6.90 -32.19 -17.74
N ASP A 504 7.80 -32.54 -16.83
CA ASP A 504 8.66 -33.74 -16.93
C ASP A 504 7.87 -35.07 -16.94
N ALA A 505 6.59 -35.05 -16.52
CA ALA A 505 5.68 -36.19 -16.65
C ALA A 505 5.13 -36.38 -18.09
N SER A 506 5.28 -35.39 -18.97
CA SER A 506 4.61 -35.37 -20.29
C SER A 506 5.52 -35.15 -21.50
N THR A 507 6.69 -34.49 -21.37
CA THR A 507 7.63 -34.33 -22.51
C THR A 507 9.06 -33.98 -22.06
N SER A 508 10.05 -34.68 -22.61
CA SER A 508 11.50 -34.46 -22.40
C SER A 508 12.00 -33.20 -23.13
N ALA A 509 11.58 -32.02 -22.71
CA ALA A 509 12.11 -30.75 -23.23
C ALA A 509 13.25 -30.24 -22.32
N VAL A 510 14.37 -29.84 -22.93
CA VAL A 510 15.52 -29.26 -22.23
C VAL A 510 15.10 -27.93 -21.61
N THR A 511 14.85 -27.92 -20.30
CA THR A 511 14.55 -26.71 -19.54
C THR A 511 15.83 -25.90 -19.33
N PRO A 512 15.82 -24.58 -19.62
CA PRO A 512 16.98 -23.74 -19.37
C PRO A 512 17.30 -23.72 -17.87
N SER A 513 18.54 -24.03 -17.51
CA SER A 513 18.96 -24.03 -16.10
C SER A 513 19.04 -22.60 -15.58
N ILE A 514 18.16 -22.24 -14.66
CA ILE A 514 18.28 -20.99 -13.91
C ILE A 514 19.28 -21.22 -12.76
N PRO A 515 20.23 -20.32 -12.50
CA PRO A 515 21.15 -20.45 -11.37
C PRO A 515 20.42 -20.35 -10.02
N ASP A 516 20.90 -21.10 -9.03
CA ASP A 516 20.49 -21.00 -7.62
C ASP A 516 18.98 -21.08 -7.34
N VAL A 517 18.20 -21.70 -8.23
CA VAL A 517 16.73 -21.80 -8.10
C VAL A 517 16.35 -22.39 -6.77
N MET A 518 16.97 -23.50 -6.36
CA MET A 518 16.65 -24.16 -5.09
C MET A 518 16.86 -23.23 -3.90
N ASN A 519 17.95 -22.45 -3.90
CA ASN A 519 18.21 -21.46 -2.86
C ASN A 519 17.16 -20.33 -2.89
N ASN A 520 16.79 -19.85 -4.06
CA ASN A 520 15.76 -18.81 -4.21
C ASN A 520 14.35 -19.31 -3.81
N CYS A 521 14.02 -20.58 -4.07
CA CYS A 521 12.83 -21.22 -3.54
C CYS A 521 12.87 -21.31 -2.03
N LYS A 522 14.02 -21.68 -1.44
CA LYS A 522 14.20 -21.66 0.02
C LYS A 522 13.92 -20.26 0.60
N LEU A 523 14.42 -19.19 -0.02
CA LEU A 523 14.15 -17.82 0.41
C LEU A 523 12.65 -17.47 0.37
N CYS A 524 11.92 -17.92 -0.66
CA CYS A 524 10.46 -17.77 -0.71
C CYS A 524 9.76 -18.50 0.44
N LEU A 525 10.15 -19.76 0.69
CA LEU A 525 9.53 -20.62 1.69
C LEU A 525 9.83 -20.13 3.10
N ASP A 526 11.07 -19.73 3.38
CA ASP A 526 11.46 -19.13 4.65
C ASP A 526 10.67 -17.84 4.92
N ALA A 527 10.50 -16.98 3.91
CA ALA A 527 9.71 -15.77 4.05
C ALA A 527 8.23 -16.08 4.37
N CYS A 528 7.61 -17.04 3.67
CA CYS A 528 6.23 -17.45 3.93
C CYS A 528 6.08 -18.07 5.33
N LEU A 529 7.01 -18.93 5.73
CA LEU A 529 7.01 -19.61 7.02
C LEU A 529 7.18 -18.61 8.17
N LEU A 530 8.16 -17.70 8.07
CA LEU A 530 8.39 -16.66 9.08
C LEU A 530 7.22 -15.68 9.14
N HIS A 531 6.68 -15.27 7.99
CA HIS A 531 5.51 -14.38 7.96
C HIS A 531 4.32 -14.98 8.72
N ALA A 532 4.05 -16.27 8.50
CA ALA A 532 2.93 -16.94 9.13
C ALA A 532 3.15 -17.19 10.64
N LEU A 533 4.37 -17.58 11.04
CA LEU A 533 4.70 -17.79 12.46
C LEU A 533 4.79 -16.49 13.27
N ASP A 534 5.18 -15.38 12.63
CA ASP A 534 5.34 -14.07 13.25
C ASP A 534 4.08 -13.18 13.15
N LEU A 535 2.98 -13.69 12.59
CA LEU A 535 1.73 -12.92 12.63
C LEU A 535 1.27 -12.76 14.10
N ARG A 536 0.93 -11.52 14.49
CA ARG A 536 0.55 -11.11 15.84
C ARG A 536 -0.65 -10.15 15.80
N GLY A 537 -1.47 -10.15 16.86
CA GLY A 537 -2.67 -9.31 16.97
C GLY A 537 -2.37 -7.89 17.43
N PHE A 538 -1.78 -7.05 16.58
CA PHE A 538 -1.71 -5.62 16.84
C PHE A 538 -3.09 -4.96 16.61
N PRO A 539 -3.51 -3.96 17.42
CA PRO A 539 -4.84 -3.37 17.28
C PRO A 539 -5.15 -2.90 15.85
N GLN A 540 -4.22 -2.21 15.21
CA GLN A 540 -4.36 -1.75 13.83
C GLN A 540 -4.50 -2.91 12.83
N THR A 541 -3.70 -3.97 12.97
CA THR A 541 -3.78 -5.16 12.11
C THR A 541 -5.15 -5.82 12.23
N VAL A 542 -5.69 -5.90 13.44
CA VAL A 542 -7.01 -6.52 13.68
C VAL A 542 -8.14 -5.62 13.15
N LEU A 543 -8.04 -4.30 13.33
CA LEU A 543 -9.09 -3.37 12.93
C LEU A 543 -9.15 -3.11 11.42
N VAL A 544 -8.03 -3.16 10.71
CA VAL A 544 -8.02 -2.78 9.30
C VAL A 544 -7.60 -3.94 8.40
N ASP A 545 -6.66 -4.77 8.87
CA ASP A 545 -5.99 -5.74 8.01
C ASP A 545 -6.49 -7.19 8.21
N THR A 546 -7.46 -7.46 9.08
CA THR A 546 -7.96 -8.84 9.33
C THR A 546 -8.29 -9.58 8.03
N TRP A 547 -9.00 -8.93 7.12
CA TRP A 547 -9.40 -9.50 5.83
C TRP A 547 -8.21 -9.81 4.91
N ILE A 548 -7.29 -8.85 4.75
CA ILE A 548 -6.12 -9.04 3.87
C ILE A 548 -5.12 -10.04 4.48
N CYS A 549 -4.96 -10.04 5.81
CA CYS A 549 -4.13 -10.99 6.51
C CYS A 549 -4.67 -12.42 6.39
N SER A 550 -6.00 -12.65 6.48
CA SER A 550 -6.54 -14.00 6.34
C SER A 550 -6.25 -14.58 4.96
N LEU A 551 -6.43 -13.77 3.91
CA LEU A 551 -6.13 -14.15 2.53
C LEU A 551 -4.63 -14.42 2.35
N SER A 552 -3.78 -13.47 2.75
CA SER A 552 -2.32 -13.60 2.67
C SER A 552 -1.81 -14.86 3.38
N MET A 553 -2.35 -15.16 4.57
CA MET A 553 -2.00 -16.36 5.33
C MET A 553 -2.48 -17.65 4.68
N SER A 554 -3.67 -17.65 4.09
CA SER A 554 -4.13 -18.80 3.30
C SER A 554 -3.25 -19.01 2.06
N GLY A 555 -2.83 -17.94 1.38
CA GLY A 555 -1.87 -18.01 0.28
C GLY A 555 -0.51 -18.54 0.71
N ALA A 556 0.01 -18.13 1.86
CA ALA A 556 1.23 -18.67 2.44
C ALA A 556 1.11 -20.17 2.75
N MET A 557 -0.02 -20.61 3.33
CA MET A 557 -0.28 -22.01 3.60
C MET A 557 -0.38 -22.86 2.33
N LEU A 558 -1.02 -22.34 1.27
CA LEU A 558 -1.07 -22.99 -0.04
C LEU A 558 0.34 -23.14 -0.64
N ILE A 559 1.18 -22.12 -0.53
CA ILE A 559 2.60 -22.18 -0.96
C ILE A 559 3.36 -23.27 -0.19
N LEU A 560 3.21 -23.32 1.13
CA LEU A 560 3.87 -24.34 1.96
C LEU A 560 3.37 -25.75 1.63
N LEU A 561 2.06 -25.91 1.36
CA LEU A 561 1.47 -27.17 0.91
C LEU A 561 2.03 -27.60 -0.45
N ALA A 562 2.04 -26.72 -1.45
CA ALA A 562 2.58 -27.05 -2.77
C ALA A 562 4.04 -27.52 -2.67
N ALA A 563 4.83 -26.89 -1.81
CA ALA A 563 6.22 -27.26 -1.60
C ALA A 563 6.41 -28.55 -0.77
N SER A 564 5.52 -28.90 0.16
CA SER A 564 5.62 -30.14 0.95
C SER A 564 5.47 -31.40 0.10
N HIS A 565 4.86 -31.29 -1.08
CA HIS A 565 4.69 -32.38 -2.04
C HIS A 565 5.84 -32.53 -3.05
N VAL A 566 6.82 -31.63 -3.04
CA VAL A 566 8.04 -31.74 -3.84
C VAL A 566 9.20 -32.16 -2.91
N PRO A 567 9.76 -33.37 -3.05
CA PRO A 567 10.74 -33.91 -2.10
C PRO A 567 11.90 -32.96 -1.80
N ALA A 568 12.46 -32.33 -2.83
CA ALA A 568 13.60 -31.41 -2.69
C ALA A 568 13.25 -30.09 -1.98
N LEU A 569 11.99 -29.64 -2.05
CA LEU A 569 11.53 -28.42 -1.35
C LEU A 569 11.06 -28.71 0.07
N LYS A 570 10.50 -29.90 0.30
CA LYS A 570 10.05 -30.39 1.61
C LYS A 570 11.18 -30.31 2.66
N GLU A 571 12.40 -30.66 2.28
CA GLU A 571 13.58 -30.60 3.16
C GLU A 571 13.86 -29.17 3.69
N PHE A 572 13.55 -28.13 2.92
CA PHE A 572 13.79 -26.74 3.34
C PHE A 572 12.81 -26.23 4.39
N ILE A 573 11.58 -26.74 4.37
CA ILE A 573 10.53 -26.29 5.30
C ILE A 573 10.62 -27.08 6.61
N GLY A 574 10.83 -28.40 6.50
CA GLY A 574 10.90 -29.31 7.62
C GLY A 574 9.62 -29.34 8.47
N THR A 575 9.75 -29.85 9.70
CA THR A 575 8.60 -30.01 10.63
C THR A 575 8.03 -28.68 11.11
N ARG A 576 8.71 -27.55 10.91
CA ARG A 576 8.24 -26.21 11.32
C ARG A 576 6.92 -25.83 10.68
N ALA A 577 6.64 -26.28 9.44
CA ALA A 577 5.36 -26.00 8.80
C ALA A 577 4.16 -26.57 9.55
N THR A 578 4.34 -27.67 10.30
CA THR A 578 3.25 -28.28 11.10
C THR A 578 2.84 -27.43 12.30
N LEU A 579 3.60 -26.37 12.64
CA LEU A 579 3.24 -25.43 13.71
C LEU A 579 2.33 -24.31 13.19
N VAL A 580 2.40 -24.00 11.89
CA VAL A 580 1.80 -22.81 11.29
C VAL A 580 0.29 -22.83 11.37
N GLY A 581 -0.37 -23.91 10.92
CA GLY A 581 -1.83 -23.94 10.87
C GLY A 581 -2.47 -23.77 12.23
N SER A 582 -1.95 -24.46 13.25
CA SER A 582 -2.46 -24.34 14.63
C SER A 582 -2.28 -22.95 15.24
N HIS A 583 -1.17 -22.26 14.90
CA HIS A 583 -0.91 -20.88 15.32
C HIS A 583 -1.89 -19.91 14.68
N LEU A 584 -2.01 -19.97 13.34
CA LEU A 584 -2.91 -19.11 12.58
C LEU A 584 -4.38 -19.31 12.97
N GLU A 585 -4.80 -20.56 13.17
CA GLU A 585 -6.16 -20.86 13.59
C GLU A 585 -6.48 -20.23 14.95
N ARG A 586 -5.60 -20.38 15.94
CA ARG A 586 -5.77 -19.76 17.26
C ARG A 586 -5.82 -18.23 17.15
N LEU A 587 -4.95 -17.66 16.33
CA LEU A 587 -4.84 -16.23 16.13
C LEU A 587 -6.11 -15.65 15.48
N PHE A 588 -6.54 -16.19 14.34
CA PHE A 588 -7.73 -15.69 13.63
C PHE A 588 -9.02 -15.97 14.39
N ARG A 589 -9.12 -17.05 15.18
CA ARG A 589 -10.24 -17.24 16.11
C ARG A 589 -10.32 -16.10 17.14
N THR A 590 -9.17 -15.72 17.70
CA THR A 590 -9.08 -14.61 18.67
C THR A 590 -9.41 -13.27 18.00
N TRP A 591 -8.92 -13.04 16.78
CA TRP A 591 -9.27 -11.83 16.04
C TRP A 591 -10.76 -11.80 15.76
N ARG A 592 -11.37 -12.88 15.28
CA ARG A 592 -12.81 -12.95 15.00
C ARG A 592 -13.68 -12.65 16.21
N ASP A 593 -13.26 -13.08 17.40
CA ASP A 593 -13.97 -12.77 18.64
C ASP A 593 -13.96 -11.25 18.96
N VAL A 594 -12.98 -10.52 18.43
CA VAL A 594 -12.80 -9.07 18.63
C VAL A 594 -13.21 -8.21 17.43
N SER A 595 -12.99 -8.70 16.20
CA SER A 595 -13.28 -8.03 14.94
C SER A 595 -14.79 -7.77 14.82
N PHE A 596 -15.13 -6.60 14.31
CA PHE A 596 -16.49 -6.07 14.40
C PHE A 596 -17.47 -6.73 13.42
N GLY A 597 -16.99 -7.63 12.56
CA GLY A 597 -17.82 -8.43 11.65
C GLY A 597 -17.33 -9.85 11.47
N GLY A 598 -17.48 -10.67 12.51
CA GLY A 598 -17.13 -12.10 12.53
C GLY A 598 -17.89 -13.01 11.55
N ASP A 599 -18.52 -12.44 10.52
CA ASP A 599 -19.32 -13.13 9.49
C ASP A 599 -18.81 -12.81 8.07
N SER A 600 -17.51 -12.60 7.90
CA SER A 600 -16.94 -12.44 6.55
C SER A 600 -16.76 -13.84 5.93
N PRO A 601 -17.53 -14.19 4.89
CA PRO A 601 -17.45 -15.51 4.27
C PRO A 601 -16.07 -15.76 3.64
N SER A 602 -15.38 -14.73 3.16
CA SER A 602 -14.01 -14.89 2.64
C SER A 602 -12.96 -15.12 3.73
N VAL A 603 -13.14 -14.56 4.94
CA VAL A 603 -12.30 -14.90 6.11
C VAL A 603 -12.56 -16.32 6.56
N ASP A 604 -13.83 -16.75 6.64
CA ASP A 604 -14.19 -18.13 7.01
C ASP A 604 -13.59 -19.14 6.02
N ARG A 605 -13.67 -18.84 4.71
CA ARG A 605 -13.01 -19.63 3.68
C ARG A 605 -11.49 -19.65 3.83
N SER A 606 -10.87 -18.51 4.14
CA SER A 606 -9.43 -18.43 4.37
C SER A 606 -9.01 -19.32 5.54
N MET A 607 -9.76 -19.30 6.65
CA MET A 607 -9.52 -20.16 7.81
C MET A 607 -9.71 -21.63 7.47
N TRP A 608 -10.74 -21.97 6.68
CA TRP A 608 -10.95 -23.32 6.21
C TRP A 608 -9.79 -23.81 5.31
N LEU A 609 -9.32 -22.98 4.38
CA LEU A 609 -8.16 -23.28 3.53
C LEU A 609 -6.90 -23.53 4.37
N ILE A 610 -6.65 -22.72 5.40
CA ILE A 610 -5.53 -22.89 6.33
C ILE A 610 -5.62 -24.25 7.04
N GLN A 611 -6.81 -24.62 7.55
CA GLN A 611 -7.02 -25.90 8.23
C GLN A 611 -6.82 -27.10 7.29
N GLN A 612 -7.35 -27.05 6.08
CA GLN A 612 -7.17 -28.13 5.10
C GLN A 612 -5.70 -28.26 4.69
N ALA A 613 -5.04 -27.14 4.39
CA ALA A 613 -3.62 -27.14 4.05
C ALA A 613 -2.76 -27.70 5.20
N ASP A 614 -3.04 -27.32 6.45
CA ASP A 614 -2.32 -27.85 7.63
C ASP A 614 -2.49 -29.37 7.76
N SER A 615 -3.71 -29.88 7.56
CA SER A 615 -3.99 -31.32 7.58
C SER A 615 -3.17 -32.09 6.54
N TYR A 616 -3.13 -31.60 5.30
CA TYR A 616 -2.34 -32.22 4.23
C TYR A 616 -0.82 -32.10 4.47
N ILE A 617 -0.35 -30.95 4.95
CA ILE A 617 1.06 -30.75 5.32
C ILE A 617 1.46 -31.75 6.42
N ARG A 618 0.65 -31.90 7.48
CA ARG A 618 0.90 -32.88 8.54
C ARG A 618 0.94 -34.31 8.00
N GLY A 619 0.08 -34.66 7.04
CA GLY A 619 0.11 -35.97 6.40
C GLY A 619 1.39 -36.27 5.62
N CYS A 620 2.18 -35.23 5.27
CA CYS A 620 3.45 -35.39 4.59
C CYS A 620 4.61 -35.70 5.55
N TYR A 621 4.53 -35.34 6.83
CA TYR A 621 5.62 -35.48 7.81
C TYR A 621 5.29 -36.51 8.87
#